data_AF-A0A950RY49-F1
#
_entry.id   AF-A0A950RY49-F1
#
_cell.length_a   1.000
_cell.length_b   1.000
_cell.length_c   1.000
_cell.angle_alpha   90.00
_cell.angle_beta   90.00
_cell.angle_gamma   90.00
#
_symmetry.space_group_name_H-M   'P 1'
#
loop_
_entity.id
_entity.type
_entity.pdbx_description
1 polymer ?
#
loop_
_entity_poly.entity_id
_entity_poly.type
_entity_poly.pdbx_seq_one_letter_code
_entity_poly.pdbx_strand_id
1 'polypeptide(L)'
;MMISSDERIAAAELEHLARSLRPPCQAGAYTLTGHVARTATALLYTATGPVFSGREGVLKLTGSMYAPILRRELALLSSCADAEVEGVVRPQSRDLVWLSVGGPASDRPAAALALPLLSGGDLSVIAARAGRAGDLGSHLALQVARPIAIALSGMQTLLDAPLAHGDVRPQNVLLPTPTSDVRDVQLIDLDAARDLLTAPEVAREDVRAFGGLLCLVSTGDGECAPVTHNKAFDVFVRNCLDVRYASMAVDAVWGDLQRAEEAQRALEGASKRLAPGRWLADLRRRARL
;
A
#
# COMPACT_ATOMS: atom_id res chain seq x y z
N MET A 1 -6.09 34.87 1.41
CA MET A 1 -6.66 33.50 1.42
C MET A 1 -7.59 33.40 0.22
N MET A 2 -7.08 32.92 -0.91
CA MET A 2 -7.70 32.99 -2.24
C MET A 2 -7.62 31.59 -2.91
N ILE A 3 -7.97 30.55 -2.15
CA ILE A 3 -7.85 29.12 -2.54
C ILE A 3 -9.22 28.52 -2.92
N SER A 4 -10.33 29.25 -2.70
CA SER A 4 -11.69 28.69 -2.80
C SER A 4 -12.26 28.55 -4.21
N SER A 5 -11.76 29.27 -5.22
CA SER A 5 -12.30 29.19 -6.60
C SER A 5 -11.77 27.97 -7.34
N ASP A 6 -10.47 27.71 -7.21
CA ASP A 6 -9.76 26.74 -8.05
C ASP A 6 -10.08 25.31 -7.61
N GLU A 7 -10.21 25.06 -6.30
CA GLU A 7 -10.66 23.77 -5.78
C GLU A 7 -12.09 23.43 -6.23
N ARG A 8 -13.00 24.42 -6.27
CA ARG A 8 -14.38 24.22 -6.72
C ARG A 8 -14.42 23.90 -8.22
N ILE A 9 -13.60 24.58 -9.02
CA ILE A 9 -13.48 24.32 -10.46
C ILE A 9 -12.91 22.93 -10.69
N ALA A 10 -11.83 22.56 -9.99
CA ALA A 10 -11.19 21.26 -10.12
C ALA A 10 -12.12 20.11 -9.69
N ALA A 11 -12.87 20.29 -8.59
CA ALA A 11 -13.88 19.33 -8.16
C ALA A 11 -15.03 19.19 -9.18
N ALA A 12 -15.47 20.29 -9.79
CA ALA A 12 -16.50 20.27 -10.83
C ALA A 12 -16.01 19.59 -12.12
N GLU A 13 -14.73 19.74 -12.47
CA GLU A 13 -14.09 19.04 -13.58
C GLU A 13 -14.06 17.52 -13.32
N LEU A 14 -13.66 17.11 -12.11
CA LEU A 14 -13.65 15.69 -11.71
C LEU A 14 -15.07 15.09 -11.72
N GLU A 15 -16.07 15.83 -11.24
CA GLU A 15 -17.47 15.42 -11.30
C GLU A 15 -17.99 15.29 -12.74
N HIS A 16 -17.55 16.19 -13.63
CA HIS A 16 -17.86 16.06 -15.04
C HIS A 16 -17.24 14.80 -15.64
N LEU A 17 -15.96 14.53 -15.37
CA LEU A 17 -15.29 13.30 -15.83
C LEU A 17 -16.01 12.05 -15.32
N ALA A 18 -16.37 11.99 -14.04
CA ALA A 18 -17.08 10.85 -13.45
C ALA A 18 -18.44 10.57 -14.13
N ARG A 19 -19.16 11.63 -14.52
CA ARG A 19 -20.43 11.49 -15.23
C ARG A 19 -20.24 11.06 -16.69
N SER A 20 -19.18 11.54 -17.34
CA SER A 20 -18.87 11.26 -18.75
C SER A 20 -18.24 9.89 -18.97
N LEU A 21 -17.51 9.36 -17.97
CA LEU A 21 -16.80 8.09 -18.03
C LEU A 21 -17.56 7.02 -17.23
N ARG A 22 -18.61 6.45 -17.83
CA ARG A 22 -19.39 5.33 -17.26
C ARG A 22 -18.97 4.01 -17.90
N PRO A 23 -18.21 3.14 -17.21
CA PRO A 23 -17.77 1.87 -17.76
C PRO A 23 -18.95 0.91 -18.05
N PRO A 24 -18.86 0.06 -19.08
CA PRO A 24 -17.77 0.04 -20.05
C PRO A 24 -17.87 1.21 -21.04
N CYS A 25 -16.77 1.94 -21.26
CA CYS A 25 -16.73 3.04 -22.23
C CYS A 25 -15.35 3.22 -22.87
N GLN A 26 -15.32 3.92 -24.01
CA GLN A 26 -14.07 4.31 -24.68
C GLN A 26 -13.61 5.69 -24.19
N ALA A 27 -12.31 5.83 -23.96
CA ALA A 27 -11.64 7.09 -23.67
C ALA A 27 -10.33 7.14 -24.46
N GLY A 28 -10.37 7.81 -25.62
CA GLY A 28 -9.28 7.75 -26.60
C GLY A 28 -9.02 6.31 -27.07
N ALA A 29 -7.78 5.83 -26.93
CA ALA A 29 -7.37 4.48 -27.30
C ALA A 29 -7.60 3.42 -26.20
N TYR A 30 -8.25 3.79 -25.10
CA TYR A 30 -8.45 2.92 -23.93
C TYR A 30 -9.91 2.54 -23.78
N THR A 31 -10.14 1.29 -23.39
CA THR A 31 -11.44 0.82 -22.93
C THR A 31 -11.42 0.81 -21.40
N LEU A 32 -12.24 1.65 -20.77
CA LEU A 32 -12.46 1.61 -19.33
C LEU A 32 -13.45 0.48 -19.04
N THR A 33 -13.05 -0.50 -18.25
CA THR A 33 -13.82 -1.73 -18.00
C THR A 33 -14.61 -1.68 -16.69
N GLY A 34 -14.14 -0.91 -15.70
CA GLY A 34 -14.77 -0.80 -14.39
C GLY A 34 -14.30 0.42 -13.62
N HIS A 35 -15.14 0.93 -12.72
CA HIS A 35 -14.80 2.02 -11.80
C HIS A 35 -14.36 1.41 -10.48
N VAL A 36 -13.13 1.69 -10.06
CA VAL A 36 -12.51 1.13 -8.86
C VAL A 36 -12.80 2.01 -7.66
N ALA A 37 -12.45 3.29 -7.75
CA ALA A 37 -12.54 4.23 -6.63
C ALA A 37 -12.56 5.68 -7.12
N ARG A 38 -12.96 6.57 -6.21
CA ARG A 38 -12.87 8.02 -6.37
C ARG A 38 -12.14 8.60 -5.17
N THR A 39 -11.14 9.45 -5.43
CA THR A 39 -10.48 10.25 -4.41
C THR A 39 -10.92 11.72 -4.53
N ALA A 40 -10.37 12.59 -3.70
CA ALA A 40 -10.61 14.03 -3.78
C ALA A 40 -10.09 14.64 -5.11
N THR A 41 -9.05 14.03 -5.70
CA THR A 41 -8.29 14.60 -6.83
C THR A 41 -8.29 13.71 -8.07
N ALA A 42 -8.77 12.46 -7.99
CA ALA A 42 -8.71 11.51 -9.10
C ALA A 42 -9.87 10.50 -9.09
N LEU A 43 -10.08 9.89 -10.25
CA LEU A 43 -10.93 8.73 -10.46
C LEU A 43 -10.05 7.54 -10.85
N LEU A 44 -10.32 6.36 -10.32
CA LEU A 44 -9.56 5.15 -10.63
C LEU A 44 -10.45 4.20 -11.41
N TYR A 45 -9.96 3.76 -12.56
CA TYR A 45 -10.66 2.83 -13.45
C TYR A 45 -9.77 1.65 -13.79
N THR A 46 -10.35 0.44 -13.85
CA THR A 46 -9.73 -0.66 -14.59
C THR A 46 -9.86 -0.37 -16.08
N ALA A 47 -8.82 -0.68 -16.85
CA ALA A 47 -8.79 -0.39 -18.27
C ALA A 47 -7.91 -1.37 -19.04
N THR A 48 -8.22 -1.51 -20.32
CA THR A 48 -7.33 -2.12 -21.33
C THR A 48 -6.93 -1.05 -22.34
N GLY A 49 -5.73 -1.19 -22.91
CA GLY A 49 -5.22 -0.24 -23.89
C GLY A 49 -3.74 -0.45 -24.22
N PRO A 50 -3.16 0.42 -25.06
CA PRO A 50 -1.82 0.22 -25.62
C PRO A 50 -0.72 0.07 -24.57
N VAL A 51 -0.75 0.90 -23.52
CA VAL A 51 0.26 0.87 -22.44
C VAL A 51 0.24 -0.44 -21.63
N PHE A 52 -0.91 -1.11 -21.56
CA PHE A 52 -1.05 -2.37 -20.81
C PHE A 52 -0.73 -3.62 -21.64
N SER A 53 -0.30 -3.47 -22.90
CA SER A 53 0.10 -4.60 -23.77
C SER A 53 -0.94 -5.73 -23.84
N GLY A 54 -2.22 -5.37 -23.92
CA GLY A 54 -3.34 -6.30 -23.98
C GLY A 54 -3.77 -6.93 -22.65
N ARG A 55 -3.15 -6.55 -21.53
CA ARG A 55 -3.60 -6.89 -20.17
C ARG A 55 -4.49 -5.78 -19.61
N GLU A 56 -5.16 -6.09 -18.51
CA GLU A 56 -5.88 -5.09 -17.72
C GLU A 56 -4.90 -4.37 -16.77
N GLY A 57 -5.06 -3.06 -16.66
CA GLY A 57 -4.34 -2.21 -15.71
C GLY A 57 -5.28 -1.21 -15.05
N VAL A 58 -4.72 -0.24 -14.34
CA VAL A 58 -5.46 0.84 -13.69
C VAL A 58 -5.06 2.18 -14.30
N LEU A 59 -6.05 3.01 -14.60
CA LEU A 59 -5.85 4.42 -14.92
C LEU A 59 -6.33 5.27 -13.75
N LYS A 60 -5.40 5.98 -13.09
CA LYS A 60 -5.70 7.07 -12.15
C LYS A 60 -5.85 8.34 -12.97
N LEU A 61 -7.09 8.79 -13.12
CA LEU A 61 -7.54 9.82 -14.06
C LEU A 61 -7.91 11.10 -13.34
N THR A 62 -7.57 12.24 -13.91
CA THR A 62 -7.99 13.54 -13.40
C THR A 62 -8.14 14.59 -14.50
N GLY A 63 -8.76 15.71 -14.13
CA GLY A 63 -8.87 16.89 -14.99
C GLY A 63 -7.56 17.66 -15.11
N SER A 64 -7.53 18.60 -16.04
CA SER A 64 -6.39 19.48 -16.31
C SER A 64 -5.89 20.23 -15.06
N MET A 65 -6.79 20.64 -14.16
CA MET A 65 -6.45 21.39 -12.96
C MET A 65 -5.65 20.57 -11.92
N TYR A 66 -5.95 19.28 -11.79
CA TYR A 66 -5.25 18.36 -10.88
C TYR A 66 -4.12 17.57 -11.57
N ALA A 67 -3.97 17.69 -12.89
CA ALA A 67 -2.89 17.04 -13.63
C ALA A 67 -1.47 17.34 -13.08
N PRO A 68 -1.14 18.53 -12.52
CA PRO A 68 0.16 18.75 -11.88
C PRO A 68 0.42 17.83 -10.69
N ILE A 69 -0.59 17.50 -9.88
CA ILE A 69 -0.46 16.57 -8.74
C ILE A 69 -0.12 15.17 -9.28
N LEU A 70 -0.86 14.72 -10.29
CA LEU A 70 -0.65 13.41 -10.91
C LEU A 70 0.71 13.30 -11.62
N ARG A 71 1.18 14.40 -12.24
CA ARG A 71 2.52 14.48 -12.85
C ARG A 71 3.61 14.35 -11.80
N ARG A 72 3.44 15.02 -10.65
CA ARG A 72 4.36 14.92 -9.52
C ARG A 72 4.42 13.48 -9.01
N GLU A 73 3.28 12.85 -8.77
CA GLU A 73 3.21 11.45 -8.34
C GLU A 73 3.90 10.51 -9.33
N LEU A 74 3.65 10.65 -10.63
CA LEU A 74 4.32 9.87 -11.68
C LEU A 74 5.85 10.04 -11.63
N ALA A 75 6.33 11.27 -11.43
CA ALA A 75 7.76 11.54 -11.31
C ALA A 75 8.37 10.81 -10.11
N LEU A 76 7.71 10.84 -8.94
CA LEU A 76 8.18 10.17 -7.74
C LEU A 76 8.18 8.64 -7.89
N LEU A 77 7.11 8.07 -8.46
CA LEU A 77 7.04 6.63 -8.75
C LEU A 77 8.12 6.21 -9.76
N SER A 78 8.39 7.05 -10.76
CA SER A 78 9.46 6.81 -11.73
C SER A 78 10.84 6.86 -11.07
N SER A 79 11.09 7.83 -10.18
CA SER A 79 12.33 7.90 -9.41
C SER A 79 12.52 6.67 -8.51
N CYS A 80 11.46 6.21 -7.83
CA CYS A 80 11.50 4.96 -7.06
C CYS A 80 11.82 3.75 -7.95
N ALA A 81 11.23 3.68 -9.14
CA ALA A 81 11.47 2.61 -10.08
C ALA A 81 12.92 2.62 -10.62
N ASP A 82 13.47 3.80 -10.91
CA ASP A 82 14.84 3.99 -11.42
C ASP A 82 15.90 3.67 -10.36
N ALA A 83 15.64 4.03 -9.10
CA ALA A 83 16.50 3.68 -7.96
C ALA A 83 16.27 2.26 -7.43
N GLU A 84 15.45 1.46 -8.12
CA GLU A 84 15.12 0.08 -7.77
C GLU A 84 14.57 -0.10 -6.35
N VAL A 85 13.79 0.88 -5.85
CA VAL A 85 13.11 0.76 -4.56
C VAL A 85 12.12 -0.39 -4.61
N GLU A 86 12.44 -1.48 -3.90
CA GLU A 86 11.61 -2.68 -3.82
C GLU A 86 10.30 -2.38 -3.08
N GLY A 87 9.21 -3.02 -3.51
CA GLY A 87 7.91 -2.91 -2.85
C GLY A 87 7.14 -1.62 -3.14
N VAL A 88 7.60 -0.74 -4.05
CA VAL A 88 6.82 0.40 -4.56
C VAL A 88 6.23 0.04 -5.93
N VAL A 89 4.96 0.39 -6.18
CA VAL A 89 4.30 0.14 -7.46
C VAL A 89 5.03 0.86 -8.61
N ARG A 90 5.21 0.16 -9.74
CA ARG A 90 5.89 0.71 -10.91
C ARG A 90 4.90 1.24 -11.94
N PRO A 91 5.05 2.49 -12.42
CA PRO A 91 4.18 3.03 -13.45
C PRO A 91 4.41 2.29 -14.78
N GLN A 92 3.35 2.13 -15.56
CA GLN A 92 3.39 1.45 -16.86
C GLN A 92 3.85 2.37 -18.01
N SER A 93 3.94 3.68 -17.75
CA SER A 93 4.39 4.70 -18.68
C SER A 93 5.27 5.71 -17.96
N ARG A 94 6.22 6.32 -18.67
CA ARG A 94 7.06 7.43 -18.18
C ARG A 94 6.35 8.78 -18.21
N ASP A 95 5.31 8.88 -19.04
CA ASP A 95 4.51 10.09 -19.24
C ASP A 95 3.05 9.86 -18.87
N LEU A 96 2.37 10.95 -18.50
CA LEU A 96 0.91 10.96 -18.38
C LEU A 96 0.27 10.71 -19.73
N VAL A 97 -0.73 9.84 -19.75
CA VAL A 97 -1.57 9.60 -20.91
C VAL A 97 -2.67 10.65 -20.93
N TRP A 98 -2.85 11.35 -22.05
CA TRP A 98 -3.93 12.32 -22.22
C TRP A 98 -5.07 11.71 -23.01
N LEU A 99 -6.27 11.68 -22.42
CA LEU A 99 -7.46 11.06 -22.99
C LEU A 99 -8.48 12.13 -23.38
N SER A 100 -9.03 12.02 -24.59
CA SER A 100 -10.20 12.80 -25.01
C SER A 100 -11.45 12.22 -24.37
N VAL A 101 -12.12 13.00 -23.52
CA VAL A 101 -13.34 12.58 -22.79
C VAL A 101 -14.53 13.39 -23.27
N GLY A 102 -15.59 12.75 -23.75
CA GLY A 102 -16.81 13.43 -24.24
C GLY A 102 -16.95 13.51 -25.76
N GLY A 103 -16.17 12.72 -26.51
CA GLY A 103 -16.28 12.61 -27.96
C GLY A 103 -15.32 13.53 -28.74
N PRO A 104 -15.37 13.51 -30.08
CA PRO A 104 -14.41 14.18 -30.97
C PRO A 104 -14.38 15.70 -30.85
N ALA A 105 -15.41 16.30 -30.25
CA ALA A 105 -15.60 17.74 -30.10
C ALA A 105 -15.41 18.23 -28.65
N SER A 106 -14.93 17.38 -27.74
CA SER A 106 -14.71 17.78 -26.35
C SER A 106 -13.29 18.30 -26.13
N ASP A 107 -13.19 19.58 -25.74
CA ASP A 107 -11.95 20.26 -25.38
C ASP A 107 -11.48 19.94 -23.95
N ARG A 108 -12.03 18.92 -23.29
CA ARG A 108 -11.68 18.58 -21.90
C ARG A 108 -10.86 17.29 -21.84
N PRO A 109 -9.52 17.39 -21.97
CA PRO A 109 -8.67 16.22 -21.85
C PRO A 109 -8.58 15.77 -20.39
N ALA A 110 -8.55 14.46 -20.17
CA ALA A 110 -8.21 13.88 -18.87
C ALA A 110 -6.74 13.46 -18.87
N ALA A 111 -5.99 13.84 -17.84
CA ALA A 111 -4.67 13.30 -17.58
C ALA A 111 -4.80 11.96 -16.85
N ALA A 112 -3.99 10.97 -17.25
CA ALA A 112 -4.03 9.63 -16.67
C ALA A 112 -2.63 9.11 -16.35
N LEU A 113 -2.49 8.56 -15.15
CA LEU A 113 -1.35 7.75 -14.72
C LEU A 113 -1.73 6.28 -14.91
N ALA A 114 -0.93 5.55 -15.69
CA ALA A 114 -1.13 4.13 -15.94
C ALA A 114 -0.34 3.28 -14.93
N LEU A 115 -1.04 2.44 -14.18
CA LEU A 115 -0.52 1.57 -13.14
C LEU A 115 -0.89 0.10 -13.44
N PRO A 116 -0.12 -0.89 -12.93
CA PRO A 116 -0.55 -2.27 -12.95
C PRO A 116 -1.81 -2.45 -12.09
N LEU A 117 -2.66 -3.41 -12.47
CA LEU A 117 -3.79 -3.80 -11.63
C LEU A 117 -3.31 -4.69 -10.46
N LEU A 118 -3.41 -4.15 -9.25
CA LEU A 118 -3.17 -4.88 -8.00
C LEU A 118 -4.51 -5.36 -7.44
N SER A 119 -4.88 -6.59 -7.77
CA SER A 119 -6.23 -7.15 -7.54
C SER A 119 -6.36 -7.98 -6.26
N GLY A 120 -5.28 -8.14 -5.50
CA GLY A 120 -5.29 -8.96 -4.28
C GLY A 120 -5.99 -8.33 -3.08
N GLY A 121 -6.41 -7.06 -3.22
CA GLY A 121 -6.99 -6.27 -2.14
C GLY A 121 -5.94 -5.55 -1.31
N ASP A 122 -6.42 -4.71 -0.41
CA ASP A 122 -5.59 -3.92 0.48
C ASP A 122 -5.30 -4.65 1.81
N LEU A 123 -4.46 -4.04 2.63
CA LEU A 123 -4.06 -4.63 3.91
C LEU A 123 -5.22 -4.74 4.92
N SER A 124 -6.29 -3.94 4.78
CA SER A 124 -7.48 -4.05 5.62
C SER A 124 -8.23 -5.36 5.35
N VAL A 125 -8.27 -5.80 4.09
CA VAL A 125 -8.85 -7.10 3.71
C VAL A 125 -8.04 -8.25 4.30
N ILE A 126 -6.71 -8.13 4.30
CA ILE A 126 -5.80 -9.11 4.91
C ILE A 126 -6.03 -9.17 6.43
N ALA A 127 -6.06 -8.02 7.10
CA ALA A 127 -6.31 -7.93 8.54
C ALA A 127 -7.66 -8.52 8.94
N ALA A 128 -8.73 -8.21 8.21
CA ALA A 128 -10.07 -8.75 8.46
C ALA A 128 -10.12 -10.29 8.30
N ARG A 129 -9.33 -10.86 7.38
CA ARG A 129 -9.20 -12.32 7.24
C ARG A 129 -8.41 -12.92 8.39
N ALA A 130 -7.34 -12.26 8.83
CA ALA A 130 -6.50 -12.69 9.94
C ALA A 130 -7.26 -12.77 11.26
N GLY A 131 -8.06 -11.74 11.58
CA GLY A 131 -8.88 -11.70 12.79
C GLY A 131 -9.89 -12.85 12.88
N ARG A 132 -10.42 -13.31 11.74
CA ARG A 132 -11.34 -14.48 11.70
C ARG A 132 -10.64 -15.82 11.91
N ALA A 133 -9.34 -15.91 11.61
CA ALA A 133 -8.55 -17.14 11.72
C ALA A 133 -7.97 -17.36 13.14
N GLY A 134 -8.10 -16.37 14.03
CA GLY A 134 -8.01 -16.55 15.48
C GLY A 134 -6.63 -16.71 16.10
N ASP A 135 -5.51 -16.76 15.36
CA ASP A 135 -4.19 -16.97 15.99
C ASP A 135 -2.94 -16.59 15.15
N LEU A 136 -3.09 -16.00 13.96
CA LEU A 136 -1.95 -15.67 13.08
C LEU A 136 -1.30 -14.30 13.36
N GLY A 137 -1.81 -13.55 14.35
CA GLY A 137 -1.61 -12.11 14.53
C GLY A 137 -0.19 -11.59 14.27
N SER A 138 0.79 -11.94 15.12
CA SER A 138 2.17 -11.47 14.97
C SER A 138 2.91 -12.08 13.79
N HIS A 139 2.60 -13.33 13.43
CA HIS A 139 3.24 -14.02 12.31
C HIS A 139 2.93 -13.33 10.99
N LEU A 140 1.65 -13.10 10.72
CA LEU A 140 1.21 -12.44 9.49
C LEU A 140 1.66 -10.99 9.45
N ALA A 141 1.59 -10.26 10.57
CA ALA A 141 2.08 -8.89 10.66
C ALA A 141 3.57 -8.81 10.33
N LEU A 142 4.40 -9.76 10.78
CA LEU A 142 5.83 -9.81 10.44
C LEU A 142 6.09 -10.14 8.97
N GLN A 143 5.25 -10.98 8.35
CA GLN A 143 5.38 -11.28 6.91
C GLN A 143 5.15 -10.05 6.03
N VAL A 144 4.21 -9.18 6.41
CA VAL A 144 3.98 -7.91 5.69
C VAL A 144 4.91 -6.78 6.15
N ALA A 145 5.44 -6.84 7.38
CA ALA A 145 6.28 -5.79 7.96
C ALA A 145 7.54 -5.54 7.14
N ARG A 146 8.26 -6.61 6.79
CA ARG A 146 9.54 -6.52 6.10
C ARG A 146 9.44 -5.85 4.72
N PRO A 147 8.59 -6.29 3.78
CA PRO A 147 8.51 -5.64 2.46
C PRO A 147 8.09 -4.16 2.57
N ILE A 148 7.17 -3.81 3.48
CA ILE A 148 6.78 -2.40 3.69
C ILE A 148 7.95 -1.59 4.27
N ALA A 149 8.68 -2.13 5.25
CA ALA A 149 9.85 -1.46 5.82
C ALA A 149 10.97 -1.28 4.80
N ILE A 150 11.19 -2.27 3.91
CA ILE A 150 12.14 -2.18 2.79
C ILE A 150 11.75 -1.03 1.87
N ALA A 151 10.48 -0.95 1.45
CA ALA A 151 10.00 0.10 0.57
C ALA A 151 10.16 1.49 1.20
N LEU A 152 9.69 1.66 2.44
CA LEU A 152 9.79 2.95 3.16
C LEU A 152 11.24 3.37 3.41
N SER A 153 12.11 2.43 3.80
CA SER A 153 13.53 2.75 3.97
C SER A 153 14.20 3.05 2.64
N GLY A 154 13.88 2.31 1.57
CA GLY A 154 14.45 2.51 0.24
C GLY A 154 14.12 3.89 -0.32
N MET A 155 12.89 4.38 -0.12
CA MET A 155 12.52 5.77 -0.45
C MET A 155 13.37 6.81 0.29
N GLN A 156 13.88 6.48 1.47
CA GLN A 156 14.67 7.37 2.33
C GLN A 156 16.18 7.27 2.09
N THR A 157 16.67 6.18 1.50
CA THR A 157 18.11 5.92 1.39
C THR A 157 18.64 5.72 -0.02
N LEU A 158 17.79 5.35 -0.98
CA LEU A 158 18.20 5.05 -2.36
C LEU A 158 17.92 6.19 -3.35
N LEU A 159 17.10 7.17 -2.96
CA LEU A 159 16.79 8.32 -3.80
C LEU A 159 17.77 9.47 -3.56
N ASP A 160 18.16 10.16 -4.63
CA ASP A 160 18.98 11.39 -4.55
C ASP A 160 18.29 12.48 -3.70
N ALA A 161 16.97 12.56 -3.79
CA ALA A 161 16.12 13.36 -2.92
C ALA A 161 15.31 12.41 -2.01
N PRO A 162 15.74 12.19 -0.75
CA PRO A 162 15.07 11.28 0.16
C PRO A 162 13.61 11.65 0.42
N LEU A 163 12.73 10.65 0.38
CA LEU A 163 11.27 10.85 0.52
C LEU A 163 10.71 10.13 1.73
N ALA A 164 9.79 10.79 2.43
CA ALA A 164 8.75 10.12 3.21
C ALA A 164 7.52 9.89 2.32
N HIS A 165 6.80 8.79 2.58
CA HIS A 165 5.55 8.47 1.91
C HIS A 165 4.43 9.43 2.33
N GLY A 166 4.33 9.77 3.62
CA GLY A 166 3.42 10.80 4.14
C GLY A 166 1.94 10.41 4.19
N ASP A 167 1.56 9.20 3.78
CA ASP A 167 0.19 8.64 3.88
C ASP A 167 0.24 7.11 3.97
N VAL A 168 1.05 6.59 4.89
CA VAL A 168 1.14 5.14 5.13
C VAL A 168 -0.16 4.68 5.79
N ARG A 169 -0.99 3.92 5.06
CA ARG A 169 -2.27 3.41 5.55
C ARG A 169 -2.65 2.11 4.86
N PRO A 170 -3.59 1.32 5.42
CA PRO A 170 -3.90 -0.01 4.90
C PRO A 170 -4.31 -0.01 3.42
N GLN A 171 -5.02 1.02 2.99
CA GLN A 171 -5.52 1.20 1.61
C GLN A 171 -4.39 1.46 0.60
N ASN A 172 -3.23 1.94 1.06
CA ASN A 172 -2.08 2.26 0.23
C ASN A 172 -1.07 1.10 0.18
N VAL A 173 -1.44 -0.08 0.71
CA VAL A 173 -0.64 -1.31 0.71
C VAL A 173 -1.47 -2.41 0.04
N LEU A 174 -1.15 -2.75 -1.21
CA LEU A 174 -1.95 -3.67 -2.02
C LEU A 174 -1.20 -4.95 -2.37
N LEU A 175 -1.94 -6.04 -2.54
CA LEU A 175 -1.42 -7.28 -3.12
C LEU A 175 -1.58 -7.31 -4.64
N PRO A 176 -0.60 -7.85 -5.38
CA PRO A 176 -0.69 -7.99 -6.84
C PRO A 176 -1.91 -8.81 -7.28
N THR A 177 -2.13 -9.97 -6.65
CA THR A 177 -3.24 -10.87 -6.96
C THR A 177 -3.83 -11.49 -5.70
N PRO A 178 -5.08 -12.01 -5.72
CA PRO A 178 -5.70 -12.67 -4.56
C PRO A 178 -4.94 -13.91 -4.04
N THR A 179 -4.05 -14.46 -4.86
CA THR A 179 -3.25 -15.66 -4.57
C THR A 179 -1.77 -15.35 -4.31
N SER A 180 -1.38 -14.07 -4.32
CA SER A 180 0.00 -13.65 -4.03
C SER A 180 0.39 -14.00 -2.59
N ASP A 181 1.68 -14.20 -2.36
CA ASP A 181 2.18 -14.27 -0.98
C ASP A 181 1.96 -12.90 -0.34
N VAL A 182 1.61 -12.87 0.94
CA VAL A 182 1.42 -11.62 1.69
C VAL A 182 2.72 -10.80 1.78
N ARG A 183 3.87 -11.41 1.50
CA ARG A 183 5.16 -10.73 1.35
C ARG A 183 5.27 -9.91 0.06
N ASP A 184 4.40 -10.14 -0.92
CA ASP A 184 4.43 -9.44 -2.22
C ASP A 184 3.69 -8.09 -2.19
N VAL A 185 3.35 -7.58 -1.01
CA VAL A 185 2.66 -6.30 -0.86
C VAL A 185 3.44 -5.15 -1.51
N GLN A 186 2.71 -4.22 -2.11
CA GLN A 186 3.25 -3.03 -2.75
C GLN A 186 2.63 -1.77 -2.16
N LEU A 187 3.48 -0.77 -1.91
CA LEU A 187 3.08 0.60 -1.60
C LEU A 187 2.65 1.33 -2.87
N ILE A 188 1.54 2.06 -2.74
CA ILE A 188 0.95 2.87 -3.80
C ILE A 188 0.69 4.29 -3.28
N ASP A 189 0.33 5.20 -4.19
CA ASP A 189 -0.16 6.54 -3.87
C ASP A 189 0.88 7.45 -3.20
N LEU A 190 1.77 8.02 -4.02
CA LEU A 190 2.83 8.95 -3.57
C LEU A 190 2.43 10.42 -3.69
N ASP A 191 1.13 10.73 -3.77
CA ASP A 191 0.66 12.12 -3.90
C ASP A 191 0.95 12.96 -2.63
N ALA A 192 0.90 12.33 -1.46
CA ALA A 192 1.22 12.90 -0.16
C ALA A 192 2.72 12.94 0.17
N ALA A 193 3.56 12.24 -0.60
CA ALA A 193 4.99 12.10 -0.31
C ALA A 193 5.69 13.46 -0.17
N ARG A 194 6.69 13.53 0.70
CA ARG A 194 7.41 14.77 1.04
C ARG A 194 8.92 14.56 1.01
N ASP A 195 9.63 15.60 0.57
CA ASP A 195 11.09 15.65 0.61
C ASP A 195 11.58 15.82 2.05
N LEU A 196 12.36 14.86 2.53
CA LEU A 196 12.87 14.83 3.91
C LEU A 196 13.93 15.89 4.20
N LEU A 197 14.55 16.48 3.18
CA LEU A 197 15.41 17.65 3.36
C LEU A 197 14.61 18.87 3.79
N THR A 198 13.32 18.92 3.45
CA THR A 198 12.43 20.06 3.75
C THR A 198 11.40 19.76 4.85
N ALA A 199 11.03 18.50 5.05
CA ALA A 199 10.01 18.07 6.00
C ALA A 199 10.43 16.78 6.73
N PRO A 200 11.54 16.79 7.50
CA PRO A 200 12.09 15.60 8.15
C PRO A 200 11.15 14.98 9.20
N GLU A 201 10.23 15.76 9.77
CA GLU A 201 9.23 15.29 10.73
C GLU A 201 8.27 14.25 10.16
N VAL A 202 8.03 14.26 8.84
CA VAL A 202 7.11 13.31 8.18
C VAL A 202 7.66 11.88 8.22
N ALA A 203 8.98 11.70 8.29
CA ALA A 203 9.58 10.36 8.45
C ALA A 203 9.13 9.68 9.75
N ARG A 204 8.87 10.46 10.80
CA ARG A 204 8.37 9.95 12.08
C ARG A 204 6.88 9.57 12.00
N GLU A 205 6.13 10.27 11.16
CA GLU A 205 4.72 9.94 10.89
C GLU A 205 4.62 8.63 10.14
N ASP A 206 5.48 8.39 9.14
CA ASP A 206 5.58 7.10 8.45
C ASP A 206 5.91 5.96 9.41
N VAL A 207 6.85 6.16 10.35
CA VAL A 207 7.19 5.17 11.40
C VAL A 207 5.96 4.85 12.26
N ARG A 208 5.26 5.88 12.75
CA ARG A 208 4.06 5.69 13.58
C ARG A 208 2.98 4.94 12.80
N ALA A 209 2.73 5.36 11.58
CA ALA A 209 1.71 4.80 10.70
C ALA A 209 2.04 3.34 10.33
N PHE A 210 3.31 3.02 10.07
CA PHE A 210 3.79 1.65 9.92
C PHE A 210 3.49 0.80 11.16
N GLY A 211 3.76 1.30 12.37
CA GLY A 211 3.34 0.65 13.62
C GLY A 211 1.82 0.39 13.68
N GLY A 212 1.02 1.36 13.23
CA GLY A 212 -0.43 1.22 13.10
C GLY A 212 -0.86 0.10 12.15
N LEU A 213 -0.18 -0.06 11.00
CA LEU A 213 -0.42 -1.17 10.07
C LEU A 213 -0.17 -2.53 10.72
N LEU A 214 0.95 -2.67 11.44
CA LEU A 214 1.29 -3.91 12.11
C LEU A 214 0.29 -4.24 13.22
N CYS A 215 -0.17 -3.22 13.93
CA CYS A 215 -1.22 -3.36 14.93
C CYS A 215 -2.53 -3.85 14.31
N LEU A 216 -2.97 -3.22 13.22
CA LEU A 216 -4.17 -3.63 12.48
C LEU A 216 -4.08 -5.08 12.02
N VAL A 217 -2.96 -5.48 11.39
CA VAL A 217 -2.82 -6.84 10.86
C VAL A 217 -2.76 -7.88 11.98
N SER A 218 -2.16 -7.54 13.13
CA SER A 218 -2.03 -8.47 14.25
C SER A 218 -3.28 -8.62 15.10
N THR A 219 -4.14 -7.60 15.14
CA THR A 219 -5.37 -7.58 15.96
C THR A 219 -6.65 -7.81 15.14
N GLY A 220 -6.65 -7.40 13.87
CA GLY A 220 -7.79 -7.47 12.96
C GLY A 220 -8.77 -6.29 13.06
N ASP A 221 -8.70 -5.47 14.11
CA ASP A 221 -9.60 -4.35 14.38
C ASP A 221 -8.88 -3.01 14.62
N GLY A 222 -7.55 -3.03 14.78
CA GLY A 222 -6.75 -1.82 14.92
C GLY A 222 -6.69 -1.25 16.34
N GLU A 223 -7.13 -1.99 17.36
CA GLU A 223 -6.93 -1.55 18.74
C GLU A 223 -5.43 -1.53 19.09
N CYS A 224 -4.91 -0.35 19.47
CA CYS A 224 -3.49 0.01 19.60
C CYS A 224 -2.73 -0.62 20.80
N ALA A 225 -2.93 -1.91 21.06
CA ALA A 225 -2.12 -2.67 22.00
C ALA A 225 -2.01 -4.13 21.54
N PRO A 226 -1.09 -4.47 20.63
CA PRO A 226 -0.84 -5.87 20.31
C PRO A 226 -0.33 -6.53 21.59
N VAL A 227 -1.14 -7.39 22.17
CA VAL A 227 -0.74 -8.32 23.23
C VAL A 227 -0.67 -9.68 22.56
N THR A 228 0.46 -9.94 21.91
CA THR A 228 0.66 -11.19 21.19
C THR A 228 1.49 -12.16 22.02
N HIS A 229 1.67 -13.38 21.53
CA HIS A 229 2.62 -14.32 22.14
C HIS A 229 4.09 -13.96 21.83
N ASN A 230 4.33 -12.97 20.98
CA ASN A 230 5.65 -12.50 20.60
C ASN A 230 5.95 -11.14 21.25
N LYS A 231 6.51 -11.15 22.46
CA LYS A 231 6.87 -9.92 23.19
C LYS A 231 7.83 -8.99 22.43
N ALA A 232 8.70 -9.55 21.59
CA ALA A 232 9.62 -8.74 20.79
C ALA A 232 8.87 -7.95 19.70
N PHE A 233 7.85 -8.57 19.08
CA PHE A 233 6.93 -7.89 18.17
C PHE A 233 6.14 -6.79 18.90
N ASP A 234 5.57 -7.07 20.07
CA ASP A 234 4.78 -6.08 20.82
C ASP A 234 5.61 -4.84 21.20
N VAL A 235 6.87 -5.05 21.62
CA VAL A 235 7.82 -3.96 21.91
C VAL A 235 8.15 -3.17 20.65
N PHE A 236 8.42 -3.85 19.53
CA PHE A 236 8.72 -3.21 18.26
C PHE A 236 7.57 -2.32 17.78
N VAL A 237 6.34 -2.83 17.76
CA VAL A 237 5.16 -2.06 17.37
C VAL A 237 4.96 -0.86 18.28
N ARG A 238 5.12 -1.03 19.60
CA ARG A 238 5.03 0.08 20.56
C ARG A 238 6.10 1.14 20.31
N ASN A 239 7.33 0.75 20.03
CA ASN A 239 8.40 1.69 19.70
C ASN A 239 8.08 2.49 18.43
N CYS A 240 7.46 1.88 17.42
CA CYS A 240 6.96 2.59 16.24
C CYS A 240 5.85 3.59 16.62
N LEU A 241 4.82 3.16 17.35
CA LEU A 241 3.68 4.00 17.74
C LEU A 241 4.09 5.19 18.62
N ASP A 242 4.99 4.94 19.59
CA ASP A 242 5.58 5.95 20.47
C ASP A 242 6.66 6.80 19.78
N VAL A 243 6.95 6.53 18.51
CA VAL A 243 7.93 7.27 17.67
C VAL A 243 9.31 7.32 18.33
N ARG A 244 9.79 6.15 18.76
CA ARG A 244 11.14 5.97 19.29
C ARG A 244 12.20 5.96 18.19
N TYR A 245 11.79 5.74 16.93
CA TYR A 245 12.66 5.81 15.76
C TYR A 245 12.49 7.14 15.04
N ALA A 246 13.61 7.69 14.54
CA ALA A 246 13.59 8.95 13.80
C ALA A 246 13.05 8.79 12.38
N SER A 247 13.23 7.62 11.76
CA SER A 247 12.79 7.28 10.41
C SER A 247 12.81 5.75 10.22
N MET A 248 12.39 5.27 9.05
CA MET A 248 12.46 3.84 8.69
C MET A 248 13.87 3.40 8.27
N ALA A 249 14.77 4.36 8.01
CA ALA A 249 16.14 4.13 7.59
C ALA A 249 17.13 3.85 8.74
N VAL A 250 16.73 3.98 10.01
CA VAL A 250 17.66 3.80 11.14
C VAL A 250 17.86 2.34 11.50
N ASP A 251 19.11 1.94 11.79
CA ASP A 251 19.49 0.55 12.12
C ASP A 251 18.68 -0.05 13.28
N ALA A 252 18.25 0.79 14.23
CA ALA A 252 17.43 0.35 15.36
C ALA A 252 16.08 -0.25 14.94
N VAL A 253 15.44 0.26 13.89
CA VAL A 253 14.19 -0.31 13.35
C VAL A 253 14.44 -1.73 12.86
N TRP A 254 15.51 -1.91 12.08
CA TRP A 254 15.89 -3.19 11.49
C TRP A 254 16.32 -4.21 12.53
N GLY A 255 17.09 -3.78 13.52
CA GLY A 255 17.48 -4.63 14.64
C GLY A 255 16.28 -5.13 15.45
N ASP A 256 15.29 -4.28 15.69
CA ASP A 256 14.09 -4.63 16.47
C ASP A 256 13.15 -5.53 15.67
N LEU A 257 12.95 -5.24 14.37
CA LEU A 257 12.20 -6.09 13.45
C LEU A 257 12.83 -7.49 13.35
N GLN A 258 14.15 -7.58 13.16
CA GLN A 258 14.87 -8.85 13.09
C GLN A 258 14.68 -9.67 14.37
N ARG A 259 14.77 -9.05 15.55
CA ARG A 259 14.53 -9.73 16.84
C ARG A 259 13.10 -10.25 16.95
N ALA A 260 12.12 -9.49 16.47
CA ALA A 260 10.73 -9.93 16.44
C ALA A 260 10.53 -11.15 15.52
N GLU A 261 11.16 -11.17 14.34
CA GLU A 261 11.12 -12.31 13.41
C GLU A 261 11.82 -13.57 13.96
N GLU A 262 12.95 -13.40 14.65
CA GLU A 262 13.67 -14.50 15.29
C GLU A 262 12.85 -15.12 16.43
N ALA A 263 12.22 -14.28 17.26
CA ALA A 263 11.30 -14.72 18.31
C ALA A 263 10.11 -15.49 17.71
N GLN A 264 9.55 -15.02 16.59
CA GLN A 264 8.47 -15.69 15.89
C GLN A 264 8.89 -17.09 15.38
N ARG A 265 10.07 -17.19 14.76
CA ARG A 265 10.63 -18.48 14.31
C ARG A 265 10.87 -19.44 15.47
N ALA A 266 11.30 -18.96 16.63
CA ALA A 266 11.48 -19.78 17.81
C ALA A 266 10.14 -20.34 18.35
N LEU A 267 9.07 -19.53 18.35
CA LEU A 267 7.72 -19.97 18.74
C LEU A 267 7.20 -21.08 17.82
N GLU A 268 7.38 -20.93 16.50
CA GLU A 268 6.99 -21.95 15.52
C GLU A 268 7.79 -23.25 15.68
N GLY A 269 9.09 -23.14 15.92
CA GLY A 269 9.97 -24.26 16.19
C GLY A 269 9.57 -25.02 17.47
N ALA A 270 9.20 -24.31 18.53
CA ALA A 270 8.71 -24.89 19.78
C ALA A 270 7.37 -25.61 19.60
N SER A 271 6.43 -25.01 18.87
CA SER A 271 5.12 -25.60 18.57
C SER A 271 5.26 -26.92 17.79
N LYS A 272 6.12 -26.96 16.77
CA LYS A 272 6.42 -28.17 15.99
C LYS A 272 7.06 -29.28 16.83
N ARG A 273 7.86 -28.95 17.85
CA ARG A 273 8.48 -29.94 18.76
C ARG A 273 7.50 -30.52 19.79
N LEU A 274 6.43 -29.80 20.14
CA LEU A 274 5.38 -30.28 21.05
C LEU A 274 4.33 -31.17 20.36
N ALA A 275 4.22 -31.09 19.04
CA ALA A 275 3.24 -31.82 18.22
C ALA A 275 3.46 -33.34 18.00
N PRO A 276 4.66 -33.96 18.05
CA PRO A 276 4.80 -35.36 17.61
C PRO A 276 4.30 -36.41 18.62
N GLY A 277 4.10 -36.05 19.89
CA GLY A 277 3.86 -37.03 20.96
C GLY A 277 2.46 -37.04 21.58
N ARG A 278 1.76 -35.90 21.61
CA ARG A 278 0.49 -35.80 22.35
C ARG A 278 -0.71 -36.35 21.58
N TRP A 279 -0.75 -36.19 20.26
CA TRP A 279 -1.88 -36.65 19.46
C TRP A 279 -1.98 -38.19 19.40
N LEU A 280 -0.85 -38.88 19.28
CA LEU A 280 -0.79 -40.35 19.35
C LEU A 280 -1.09 -40.90 20.75
N ALA A 281 -0.75 -40.16 21.81
CA ALA A 281 -1.08 -40.54 23.19
C ALA A 281 -2.58 -40.37 23.50
N ASP A 282 -3.22 -39.32 22.96
CA ASP A 282 -4.66 -39.10 23.10
C ASP A 282 -5.50 -40.07 22.27
N LEU A 283 -5.06 -40.40 21.04
CA LEU A 283 -5.68 -41.46 20.23
C LEU A 283 -5.59 -42.85 20.91
N ARG A 284 -4.45 -43.16 21.54
CA ARG A 284 -4.29 -44.42 22.30
C ARG A 284 -5.08 -44.47 23.60
N ARG A 285 -5.37 -43.33 24.24
CA ARG A 285 -6.28 -43.26 25.39
C ARG A 285 -7.74 -43.43 24.98
N ARG A 286 -8.15 -42.82 23.87
CA ARG A 286 -9.52 -42.91 23.36
C ARG A 286 -9.86 -44.27 22.72
N ALA A 287 -8.85 -45.03 22.28
CA ALA A 287 -9.02 -46.38 21.75
C ALA A 287 -8.98 -47.49 22.84
N ARG A 288 -8.94 -47.14 24.14
CA ARG A 288 -8.98 -48.08 25.27
C ARG A 288 -10.22 -47.91 26.17
N LEU A 289 -11.26 -47.26 25.65
CA LEU A 289 -12.63 -47.27 26.18
C LEU A 289 -13.54 -47.84 25.08
#